data_AF-A0A316UIA8-F1
#
_entry.id   AF-A0A316UIA8-F1
#
_cell.length_a   1.000
_cell.length_b   1.000
_cell.length_c   1.000
_cell.angle_alpha   90.00
_cell.angle_beta   90.00
_cell.angle_gamma   90.00
#
_symmetry.space_group_name_H-M   'P 1'
#
loop_
_entity.id
_entity.type
_entity.pdbx_description
1 polymer ?
#
loop_
_entity_poly.entity_id
_entity_poly.type
_entity_poly.pdbx_seq_one_letter_code
_entity_poly.pdbx_strand_id
1 'polypeptide(L)'
;MFKLNTLTFTALAAIVISQAAGAPANHPHPHPHPHPHPHPSPSPMTSPVTTAYITETGSVATTRTAGPPDMPSVIVDMPPPDSSMSPSSSGPSSVPTATSTVPYNGTTTATTTSSGIVVVETPCTDPAGYIWALYTKDYTSADDPDYDASSDFQTEEPDVTGVTNKVTLRTETDDNSIYGKEADTSSFALNIKTYLHAQESGTYTFQLGNEDDELRLWVGDGAYTGYNDNNRDANVYRSNGENGSGNYTVDLNEGQYYPVRLLFFNKNGQSTLSLNAISPNGTIIDGNDGSGFVQYGCDPRENAPRFKDFGNEA
;
A
#
# COMPACT_ATOMS: atom_id res chain seq x y z
N MET A 1 -14.04 21.11 -43.94
CA MET A 1 -13.98 22.56 -43.68
C MET A 1 -14.29 22.78 -42.20
N PHE A 2 -13.29 23.11 -41.38
CA PHE A 2 -13.32 24.13 -40.32
C PHE A 2 -11.88 24.27 -39.81
N LYS A 3 -11.43 25.53 -39.70
CA LYS A 3 -10.02 25.96 -39.66
C LYS A 3 -9.46 26.02 -38.24
N LEU A 4 -8.18 25.66 -38.13
CA LEU A 4 -7.25 26.02 -37.04
C LEU A 4 -7.13 27.55 -36.93
N ASN A 5 -7.07 28.07 -35.70
CA ASN A 5 -6.59 29.43 -35.41
C ASN A 5 -5.42 29.36 -34.42
N THR A 6 -4.23 29.62 -34.95
CA THR A 6 -2.99 29.90 -34.21
C THR A 6 -2.95 31.41 -33.96
N LEU A 7 -2.76 31.84 -32.70
CA LEU A 7 -2.44 33.24 -32.37
C LEU A 7 -0.98 33.35 -31.96
N THR A 8 -0.21 34.04 -32.81
CA THR A 8 1.09 34.64 -32.50
C THR A 8 0.89 36.07 -32.00
N PHE A 9 1.64 36.48 -30.99
CA PHE A 9 1.82 37.88 -30.63
C PHE A 9 3.30 38.21 -30.55
N THR A 10 3.71 39.23 -31.29
CA THR A 10 5.07 39.78 -31.32
C THR A 10 5.02 41.27 -30.99
N ALA A 11 6.05 41.70 -30.26
CA ALA A 11 6.60 43.06 -30.16
C ALA A 11 5.91 44.08 -29.25
N LEU A 12 6.67 44.68 -28.31
CA LEU A 12 7.37 45.95 -28.56
C LEU A 12 8.34 46.28 -27.40
N ALA A 13 9.50 46.83 -27.75
CA ALA A 13 10.51 47.35 -26.83
C ALA A 13 10.29 48.85 -26.54
N ALA A 14 10.70 49.31 -25.36
CA ALA A 14 11.01 50.72 -25.12
C ALA A 14 12.14 50.87 -24.07
N ILE A 15 13.05 51.79 -24.39
CA ILE A 15 14.33 52.14 -23.75
C ILE A 15 14.13 53.37 -22.85
N VAL A 16 14.78 53.44 -21.68
CA VAL A 16 15.27 54.70 -21.07
C VAL A 16 16.57 54.44 -20.26
N ILE A 17 17.50 55.41 -20.34
CA ILE A 17 18.90 55.44 -19.87
C ILE A 17 19.07 56.47 -18.72
N SER A 18 19.93 56.22 -17.72
CA SER A 18 20.90 57.16 -17.08
C SER A 18 21.64 56.48 -15.90
N GLN A 19 22.96 56.19 -15.94
CA GLN A 19 24.13 57.02 -15.54
C GLN A 19 24.09 57.57 -14.08
N ALA A 20 25.12 57.53 -13.21
CA ALA A 20 26.51 57.06 -13.25
C ALA A 20 27.19 57.09 -11.82
N ALA A 21 28.36 56.42 -11.74
CA ALA A 21 29.62 56.72 -11.00
C ALA A 21 29.77 56.64 -9.46
N GLY A 22 30.86 55.95 -9.03
CA GLY A 22 31.80 56.47 -8.01
C GLY A 22 32.20 55.58 -6.82
N ALA A 23 33.34 54.88 -6.89
CA ALA A 23 34.15 54.40 -5.75
C ALA A 23 35.31 55.42 -5.48
N PRO A 24 36.15 55.40 -4.40
CA PRO A 24 36.77 54.23 -3.74
C PRO A 24 37.06 54.32 -2.21
N ALA A 25 37.82 53.34 -1.71
CA ALA A 25 38.15 53.00 -0.32
C ALA A 25 39.28 53.83 0.36
N ASN A 26 39.33 53.81 1.71
CA ASN A 26 40.56 53.77 2.52
C ASN A 26 40.31 53.48 4.03
N HIS A 27 41.21 52.67 4.63
CA HIS A 27 41.45 52.38 6.08
C HIS A 27 42.71 53.19 6.56
N PRO A 28 43.21 53.19 7.84
CA PRO A 28 42.70 52.80 9.18
C PRO A 28 43.02 53.80 10.38
N HIS A 29 42.31 53.62 11.53
CA HIS A 29 42.63 53.82 13.00
C HIS A 29 43.43 55.04 13.57
N PRO A 30 43.29 55.46 14.87
CA PRO A 30 42.93 54.69 16.09
C PRO A 30 41.91 55.33 17.09
N HIS A 31 41.50 54.51 18.07
CA HIS A 31 40.61 54.79 19.22
C HIS A 31 41.17 55.79 20.24
N PRO A 32 40.28 56.45 21.01
CA PRO A 32 40.24 56.24 22.46
C PRO A 32 38.82 55.95 23.01
N HIS A 33 38.80 55.40 24.22
CA HIS A 33 37.74 54.70 24.94
C HIS A 33 36.46 55.50 25.30
N PRO A 34 35.34 54.80 25.64
CA PRO A 34 34.01 55.37 25.77
C PRO A 34 33.66 55.83 27.20
N HIS A 35 32.84 56.88 27.29
CA HIS A 35 31.99 57.19 28.44
C HIS A 35 30.72 56.32 28.44
N PRO A 36 30.15 55.98 29.61
CA PRO A 36 28.96 55.12 29.70
C PRO A 36 27.69 55.90 29.34
N HIS A 37 26.93 55.40 28.36
CA HIS A 37 25.56 55.82 28.09
C HIS A 37 24.56 54.93 28.86
N PRO A 38 23.40 55.49 29.27
CA PRO A 38 22.43 54.81 30.12
C PRO A 38 21.66 53.71 29.38
N HIS A 39 21.42 52.60 30.09
CA HIS A 39 20.57 51.49 29.66
C HIS A 39 19.13 51.97 29.36
N PRO A 40 18.51 51.55 28.24
CA PRO A 40 17.07 51.66 28.07
C PRO A 40 16.35 50.66 28.99
N SER A 41 15.34 51.14 29.71
CA SER A 41 14.39 50.29 30.43
C SER A 41 13.58 49.43 29.46
N PRO A 42 13.17 48.21 29.86
CA PRO A 42 12.40 47.32 29.01
C PRO A 42 10.99 47.88 28.75
N SER A 43 10.58 47.86 27.48
CA SER A 43 9.19 48.13 27.08
C SER A 43 8.27 47.01 27.57
N PRO A 44 6.99 47.30 27.88
CA PRO A 44 6.05 46.28 28.32
C PRO A 44 5.79 45.28 27.19
N MET A 45 6.09 44.00 27.44
CA MET A 45 5.67 42.90 26.56
C MET A 45 4.14 42.82 26.58
N THR A 46 3.49 43.14 25.47
CA THR A 46 2.08 42.78 25.25
C THR A 46 1.98 41.26 25.24
N SER A 47 1.32 40.68 26.24
CA SER A 47 1.01 39.26 26.28
C SER A 47 0.17 38.87 25.05
N PRO A 48 0.47 37.77 24.36
CA PRO A 48 -0.39 37.29 23.27
C PRO A 48 -1.73 36.84 23.86
N VAL A 49 -2.83 37.33 23.29
CA VAL A 49 -4.18 36.84 23.56
C VAL A 49 -4.32 35.46 22.94
N THR A 50 -4.47 34.43 23.78
CA THR A 50 -4.76 33.06 23.34
C THR A 50 -6.27 32.88 23.23
N THR A 51 -6.82 32.91 22.01
CA THR A 51 -8.20 32.45 21.77
C THR A 51 -8.16 30.97 21.43
N ALA A 52 -8.68 30.11 22.32
CA ALA A 52 -8.88 28.69 22.07
C ALA A 52 -10.19 28.47 21.30
N TYR A 53 -10.16 27.59 20.30
CA TYR A 53 -11.38 27.05 19.68
C TYR A 53 -11.51 25.57 20.04
N ILE A 54 -12.75 25.14 20.27
CA ILE A 54 -13.12 23.78 20.65
C ILE A 54 -13.14 22.91 19.39
N THR A 55 -12.41 21.79 19.42
CA THR A 55 -12.51 20.72 18.43
C THR A 55 -13.68 19.81 18.79
N GLU A 56 -14.68 19.70 17.92
CA GLU A 56 -15.61 18.58 17.97
C GLU A 56 -14.92 17.33 17.41
N THR A 57 -15.19 16.21 18.07
CA THR A 57 -14.61 14.86 17.96
C THR A 57 -14.03 14.46 16.59
N GLY A 58 -12.71 14.24 16.59
CA GLY A 58 -11.91 13.64 15.53
C GLY A 58 -10.42 13.86 15.85
N SER A 59 -9.74 12.81 16.29
CA SER A 59 -8.45 12.82 17.00
C SER A 59 -7.29 13.56 16.30
N VAL A 60 -6.98 14.82 16.67
CA VAL A 60 -5.62 15.41 16.78
C VAL A 60 -5.71 16.73 17.58
N ALA A 61 -4.82 16.94 18.57
CA ALA A 61 -4.63 18.27 19.17
C ALA A 61 -3.63 19.08 18.34
N THR A 62 -4.08 20.16 17.68
CA THR A 62 -3.18 21.06 16.93
C THR A 62 -2.77 22.23 17.82
N THR A 63 -1.47 22.42 18.07
CA THR A 63 -0.98 23.63 18.75
C THR A 63 -0.35 24.57 17.73
N ARG A 64 -0.93 25.77 17.56
CA ARG A 64 -0.35 26.85 16.73
C ARG A 64 0.60 27.67 17.59
N THR A 65 1.90 27.65 17.29
CA THR A 65 2.86 28.59 17.88
C THR A 65 2.99 29.80 16.96
N ALA A 66 2.60 30.98 17.43
CA ALA A 66 2.81 32.22 16.68
C ALA A 66 4.29 32.60 16.74
N GLY A 67 5.01 32.44 15.63
CA GLY A 67 6.33 33.05 15.41
C GLY A 67 6.22 34.46 14.82
N PRO A 68 7.34 35.21 14.71
CA PRO A 68 7.38 36.51 14.02
C PRO A 68 6.80 36.39 12.58
N PRO A 69 6.29 37.49 12.00
CA PRO A 69 5.36 37.46 10.85
C PRO A 69 5.86 36.84 9.54
N ASP A 70 7.10 36.34 9.48
CA ASP A 70 7.70 35.84 8.24
C ASP A 70 7.90 34.30 8.20
N MET A 71 7.67 33.56 9.30
CA MET A 71 7.88 32.09 9.35
C MET A 71 6.96 31.41 10.38
N PRO A 72 5.70 31.06 10.07
CA PRO A 72 4.94 30.15 10.91
C PRO A 72 5.47 28.71 10.75
N SER A 73 5.82 28.05 11.86
CA SER A 73 6.07 26.61 11.88
C SER A 73 4.87 25.88 12.47
N VAL A 74 4.47 24.77 11.84
CA VAL A 74 3.46 23.85 12.37
C VAL A 74 4.21 22.68 12.99
N ILE A 75 4.02 22.47 14.29
CA ILE A 75 4.53 21.29 15.00
C ILE A 75 3.35 20.33 15.13
N VAL A 76 3.45 19.15 14.51
CA VAL A 76 2.48 18.07 14.67
C VAL A 76 3.08 17.07 15.65
N ASP A 77 2.50 16.97 16.83
CA ASP A 77 2.85 15.90 17.79
C ASP A 77 2.12 14.63 17.34
N MET A 78 2.90 13.65 16.88
CA MET A 78 2.37 12.36 16.46
C MET A 78 2.46 11.39 17.65
N PRO A 79 1.37 10.67 18.00
CA PRO A 79 1.49 9.60 18.98
C PRO A 79 2.46 8.53 18.45
N PRO A 80 3.23 7.87 19.33
CA PRO A 80 4.11 6.79 18.90
C PRO A 80 3.31 5.68 18.23
N PRO A 81 3.90 4.95 17.26
CA PRO A 81 3.25 3.80 16.64
C PRO A 81 2.87 2.81 17.73
N ASP A 82 1.63 2.33 17.67
CA ASP A 82 1.03 1.44 18.66
C ASP A 82 1.84 0.13 18.75
N SER A 83 2.71 0.04 19.75
CA SER A 83 3.52 -1.14 20.03
C SER A 83 2.64 -2.20 20.67
N SER A 84 1.88 -2.91 19.84
CA SER A 84 1.12 -4.07 20.26
C SER A 84 2.02 -5.30 20.42
N MET A 85 2.74 -5.41 21.55
CA MET A 85 3.10 -6.71 22.15
C MET A 85 3.19 -6.65 23.69
N SER A 86 2.66 -7.73 24.30
CA SER A 86 2.40 -8.09 25.72
C SER A 86 3.38 -7.67 26.84
N PRO A 87 2.99 -7.76 28.13
CA PRO A 87 3.61 -7.04 29.23
C PRO A 87 4.82 -7.77 29.83
N SER A 88 5.95 -7.07 29.99
CA SER A 88 6.81 -7.19 31.18
C SER A 88 7.93 -6.15 31.17
N SER A 89 8.38 -5.80 32.37
CA SER A 89 9.55 -4.97 32.70
C SER A 89 9.38 -3.44 32.61
N SER A 90 9.13 -2.86 33.78
CA SER A 90 9.21 -1.42 34.09
C SER A 90 10.63 -0.87 33.91
N GLY A 91 10.84 -0.09 32.85
CA GLY A 91 11.96 0.85 32.71
C GLY A 91 11.46 2.13 32.01
N PRO A 92 11.98 3.33 32.33
CA PRO A 92 11.59 4.54 31.64
C PRO A 92 12.09 4.48 30.19
N SER A 93 11.19 4.16 29.26
CA SER A 93 11.44 4.22 27.82
C SER A 93 11.19 5.66 27.35
N SER A 94 12.27 6.40 27.09
CA SER A 94 12.19 7.67 26.36
C SER A 94 11.98 7.36 24.88
N VAL A 95 10.72 7.40 24.44
CA VAL A 95 10.37 7.23 23.02
C VAL A 95 10.76 8.51 22.26
N PRO A 96 11.51 8.42 21.14
CA PRO A 96 11.85 9.60 20.36
C PRO A 96 10.62 10.08 19.57
N THR A 97 10.19 11.32 19.82
CA THR A 97 9.20 12.03 18.99
C THR A 97 9.86 12.42 17.66
N ALA A 98 9.33 11.93 16.54
CA ALA A 98 9.78 12.36 15.22
C ALA A 98 9.26 13.78 14.94
N THR A 99 10.18 14.73 14.68
CA THR A 99 9.83 16.10 14.28
C THR A 99 10.17 16.28 12.80
N SER A 100 9.21 16.73 11.99
CA SER A 100 9.44 17.11 10.59
C SER A 100 9.27 18.61 10.40
N THR A 101 10.22 19.25 9.72
CA THR A 101 10.21 20.67 9.39
C THR A 101 10.22 20.84 7.87
N VAL A 102 9.21 21.54 7.33
CA VAL A 102 9.11 21.85 5.90
C VAL A 102 9.41 23.35 5.69
N PRO A 103 10.31 23.73 4.76
CA PRO A 103 10.61 25.14 4.48
C PRO A 103 9.52 25.81 3.64
N TYR A 104 9.12 27.04 4.03
CA TYR A 104 8.14 27.86 3.32
C TYR A 104 8.83 28.74 2.25
N ASN A 105 8.55 28.50 0.97
CA ASN A 105 9.00 29.35 -0.14
C ASN A 105 7.97 30.47 -0.38
N GLY A 106 8.08 31.56 0.37
CA GLY A 106 7.13 32.66 0.31
C GLY A 106 7.13 33.40 -1.03
N THR A 107 5.94 33.65 -1.59
CA THR A 107 5.50 34.98 -2.07
C THR A 107 3.97 34.96 -2.29
N THR A 108 3.16 35.48 -1.37
CA THR A 108 1.85 36.06 -1.73
C THR A 108 1.24 36.95 -0.64
N THR A 109 0.76 38.11 -1.07
CA THR A 109 -0.08 39.08 -0.36
C THR A 109 -1.35 38.43 0.20
N ALA A 110 -1.73 38.84 1.42
CA ALA A 110 -2.89 38.32 2.14
C ALA A 110 -4.22 38.49 1.38
N THR A 111 -4.95 37.40 1.21
CA THR A 111 -6.31 37.13 1.75
C THR A 111 -7.02 36.07 0.89
N THR A 112 -6.67 34.80 1.12
CA THR A 112 -7.64 33.71 1.04
C THR A 112 -7.20 32.70 2.08
N THR A 113 -8.01 32.45 3.10
CA THR A 113 -7.75 31.38 4.07
C THR A 113 -7.96 30.06 3.32
N SER A 114 -6.95 29.56 2.59
CA SER A 114 -6.99 28.20 2.09
C SER A 114 -6.56 27.29 3.25
N SER A 115 -7.53 26.66 3.90
CA SER A 115 -7.25 25.52 4.77
C SER A 115 -6.71 24.40 3.90
N GLY A 116 -5.39 24.27 3.83
CA GLY A 116 -4.74 23.10 3.24
C GLY A 116 -4.83 21.95 4.25
N ILE A 117 -5.46 20.85 3.86
CA ILE A 117 -5.32 19.59 4.58
C ILE A 117 -3.90 19.11 4.30
N VAL A 118 -3.03 19.14 5.31
CA VAL A 118 -1.74 18.44 5.23
C VAL A 118 -2.06 16.98 5.50
N VAL A 119 -2.13 16.18 4.43
CA VAL A 119 -2.19 14.72 4.57
C VAL A 119 -0.81 14.28 5.00
N VAL A 120 -0.65 13.99 6.29
CA VAL A 120 0.54 13.28 6.76
C VAL A 120 0.35 11.84 6.33
N GLU A 121 1.07 11.46 5.28
CA GLU A 121 1.23 10.07 4.85
C GLU A 121 1.77 9.29 6.04
N THR A 122 0.91 8.57 6.75
CA THR A 122 1.35 7.63 7.77
C THR A 122 1.96 6.47 7.00
N PRO A 123 3.27 6.20 7.11
CA PRO A 123 3.87 5.06 6.43
C PRO A 123 3.21 3.81 6.99
N CYS A 124 2.36 3.19 6.18
CA CYS A 124 1.84 1.87 6.41
C CYS A 124 2.59 0.91 5.48
N THR A 125 2.64 -0.36 5.86
CA THR A 125 3.25 -1.41 5.05
C THR A 125 2.17 -2.43 4.74
N ASP A 126 1.99 -2.71 3.46
CA ASP A 126 1.07 -3.76 3.01
C ASP A 126 1.46 -5.09 3.65
N PRO A 127 0.52 -5.81 4.27
CA PRO A 127 0.82 -7.14 4.78
C PRO A 127 1.06 -8.08 3.61
N ALA A 128 2.28 -8.59 3.52
CA ALA A 128 2.65 -9.53 2.46
C ALA A 128 1.88 -10.85 2.53
N GLY A 129 1.85 -11.54 1.40
CA GLY A 129 1.44 -12.92 1.28
C GLY A 129 -0.04 -13.14 0.97
N TYR A 130 -0.51 -14.29 1.42
CA TYR A 130 -1.74 -14.93 0.98
C TYR A 130 -2.61 -15.26 2.18
N ILE A 131 -3.92 -15.03 2.04
CA ILE A 131 -4.92 -15.52 2.97
C ILE A 131 -5.49 -16.81 2.37
N TRP A 132 -5.62 -17.87 3.17
CA TRP A 132 -6.06 -19.16 2.66
C TRP A 132 -7.10 -19.83 3.58
N ALA A 133 -7.89 -20.71 2.97
CA ALA A 133 -8.88 -21.56 3.61
C ALA A 133 -8.81 -22.98 3.05
N LEU A 134 -8.87 -23.97 3.93
CA LEU A 134 -8.91 -25.39 3.60
C LEU A 134 -10.30 -25.94 3.86
N TYR A 135 -10.73 -26.83 2.97
CA TYR A 135 -11.96 -27.60 3.06
C TYR A 135 -11.60 -29.07 2.85
N THR A 136 -11.81 -29.88 3.88
CA THR A 136 -11.56 -31.32 3.89
C THR A 136 -12.76 -32.00 3.27
N LYS A 137 -12.61 -32.46 2.05
CA LYS A 137 -13.69 -33.08 1.29
C LYS A 137 -13.14 -33.94 0.17
N ASP A 138 -13.91 -34.94 -0.23
CA ASP A 138 -13.60 -35.77 -1.38
C ASP A 138 -13.71 -34.90 -2.64
N TYR A 139 -12.59 -34.68 -3.34
CA TYR A 139 -12.62 -33.95 -4.61
C TYR A 139 -13.18 -34.85 -5.72
N THR A 140 -14.18 -34.32 -6.39
CA THR A 140 -14.92 -34.98 -7.46
C THR A 140 -14.70 -34.26 -8.79
N SER A 141 -14.60 -35.01 -9.88
CA SER A 141 -14.39 -34.42 -11.23
C SER A 141 -15.67 -33.76 -11.75
N ALA A 142 -15.57 -32.91 -12.78
CA ALA A 142 -16.71 -32.19 -13.38
C ALA A 142 -17.87 -33.08 -13.88
N ASP A 143 -17.62 -34.35 -14.16
CA ASP A 143 -18.66 -35.32 -14.58
C ASP A 143 -19.36 -36.00 -13.39
N ASP A 144 -18.94 -35.70 -12.15
CA ASP A 144 -19.49 -36.24 -10.93
C ASP A 144 -20.70 -35.41 -10.47
N PRO A 145 -21.82 -36.04 -10.06
CA PRO A 145 -22.98 -35.32 -9.52
C PRO A 145 -22.65 -34.46 -8.30
N ASP A 146 -21.58 -34.78 -7.57
CA ASP A 146 -21.11 -34.04 -6.39
C ASP A 146 -19.93 -33.11 -6.72
N TYR A 147 -19.81 -32.65 -7.99
CA TYR A 147 -18.75 -31.73 -8.43
C TYR A 147 -18.62 -30.50 -7.52
N ASP A 148 -17.40 -30.26 -7.04
CA ASP A 148 -17.05 -29.07 -6.28
C ASP A 148 -17.00 -27.83 -7.19
N ALA A 149 -18.17 -27.23 -7.40
CA ALA A 149 -18.29 -26.01 -8.17
C ALA A 149 -17.59 -24.87 -7.43
N SER A 150 -16.87 -24.02 -8.15
CA SER A 150 -16.11 -22.94 -7.53
C SER A 150 -17.03 -22.00 -6.71
N SER A 151 -18.28 -21.84 -7.12
CA SER A 151 -19.27 -21.00 -6.42
C SER A 151 -19.66 -21.52 -5.03
N ASP A 152 -19.53 -22.83 -4.78
CA ASP A 152 -20.01 -23.43 -3.52
C ASP A 152 -19.19 -22.92 -2.32
N PHE A 153 -17.89 -22.70 -2.55
CA PHE A 153 -16.95 -22.13 -1.59
C PHE A 153 -17.23 -20.66 -1.24
N GLN A 154 -18.15 -19.98 -1.95
CA GLN A 154 -18.55 -18.63 -1.56
C GLN A 154 -19.33 -18.62 -0.25
N THR A 155 -20.02 -19.73 0.07
CA THR A 155 -20.85 -19.88 1.27
C THR A 155 -20.44 -21.03 2.18
N GLU A 156 -19.53 -21.90 1.74
CA GLU A 156 -19.02 -23.02 2.53
C GLU A 156 -18.11 -22.51 3.67
N GLU A 157 -18.32 -23.02 4.89
CA GLU A 157 -17.46 -22.72 6.04
C GLU A 157 -16.17 -23.56 5.95
N PRO A 158 -14.98 -22.95 6.03
CA PRO A 158 -13.73 -23.69 5.97
C PRO A 158 -13.38 -24.38 7.29
N ASP A 159 -12.70 -25.53 7.22
CA ASP A 159 -12.20 -26.24 8.40
C ASP A 159 -11.03 -25.48 9.06
N VAL A 160 -10.15 -24.94 8.22
CA VAL A 160 -8.94 -24.26 8.65
C VAL A 160 -8.72 -23.01 7.81
N THR A 161 -8.38 -21.90 8.46
CA THR A 161 -7.96 -20.67 7.80
C THR A 161 -6.60 -20.21 8.29
N GLY A 162 -5.90 -19.43 7.46
CA GLY A 162 -4.61 -18.90 7.82
C GLY A 162 -4.08 -17.85 6.88
N VAL A 163 -2.86 -17.40 7.19
CA VAL A 163 -2.03 -16.55 6.34
C VAL A 163 -0.70 -17.25 6.10
N THR A 164 -0.11 -17.06 4.93
CA THR A 164 1.19 -17.61 4.55
C THR A 164 1.92 -16.64 3.62
N ASN A 165 3.25 -16.65 3.63
CA ASN A 165 4.04 -15.94 2.63
C ASN A 165 4.43 -16.84 1.46
N LYS A 166 3.95 -18.09 1.42
CA LYS A 166 4.26 -19.06 0.39
C LYS A 166 2.98 -19.67 -0.15
N VAL A 167 2.74 -19.53 -1.44
CA VAL A 167 1.62 -20.17 -2.15
C VAL A 167 1.95 -21.62 -2.54
N THR A 168 3.22 -21.90 -2.84
CA THR A 168 3.61 -23.25 -3.27
C THR A 168 3.34 -24.26 -2.17
N LEU A 169 2.65 -25.34 -2.54
CA LEU A 169 2.38 -26.47 -1.67
C LEU A 169 2.97 -27.72 -2.31
N ARG A 170 3.55 -28.57 -1.47
CA ARG A 170 3.79 -29.97 -1.80
C ARG A 170 3.39 -30.77 -0.57
N THR A 171 2.42 -31.66 -0.72
CA THR A 171 2.08 -32.62 0.33
C THR A 171 2.50 -34.02 -0.09
N GLU A 172 2.95 -34.79 0.88
CA GLU A 172 3.12 -36.25 0.79
C GLU A 172 1.88 -36.95 1.36
N THR A 173 1.72 -38.25 1.09
CA THR A 173 0.55 -39.03 1.52
C THR A 173 0.33 -39.04 3.04
N ASP A 174 1.42 -38.96 3.81
CA ASP A 174 1.39 -39.03 5.28
C ASP A 174 1.46 -37.65 5.94
N ASP A 175 1.42 -36.57 5.15
CA ASP A 175 1.36 -35.22 5.71
C ASP A 175 0.02 -35.00 6.41
N ASN A 176 0.05 -34.14 7.43
CA ASN A 176 -1.10 -33.80 8.26
C ASN A 176 -1.15 -32.29 8.53
N SER A 177 -0.57 -31.48 7.64
CA SER A 177 -0.56 -30.03 7.81
C SER A 177 -0.52 -29.28 6.48
N ILE A 178 -1.14 -28.11 6.47
CA ILE A 178 -1.09 -27.13 5.38
C ILE A 178 -0.54 -25.82 5.94
N TYR A 179 0.55 -25.34 5.34
CA TYR A 179 1.28 -24.13 5.77
C TYR A 179 1.56 -24.06 7.29
N GLY A 180 1.89 -25.21 7.89
CA GLY A 180 2.23 -25.32 9.32
C GLY A 180 1.02 -25.36 10.27
N LYS A 181 -0.21 -25.49 9.76
CA LYS A 181 -1.39 -25.79 10.56
C LYS A 181 -1.84 -27.23 10.34
N GLU A 182 -2.15 -27.92 11.43
CA GLU A 182 -2.71 -29.28 11.40
C GLU A 182 -3.98 -29.32 10.54
N ALA A 183 -4.05 -30.30 9.65
CA ALA A 183 -5.10 -30.46 8.66
C ALA A 183 -5.12 -31.90 8.13
N ASP A 184 -6.29 -32.39 7.75
CA ASP A 184 -6.37 -33.61 6.93
C ASP A 184 -6.02 -33.25 5.48
N THR A 185 -4.96 -33.86 4.94
CA THR A 185 -4.50 -33.62 3.57
C THR A 185 -4.80 -34.78 2.64
N SER A 186 -5.62 -35.75 3.07
CA SER A 186 -5.95 -36.94 2.28
C SER A 186 -6.77 -36.60 1.04
N SER A 187 -7.70 -35.65 1.13
CA SER A 187 -8.43 -35.03 0.02
C SER A 187 -8.93 -33.65 0.48
N PHE A 188 -8.73 -32.62 -0.33
CA PHE A 188 -9.08 -31.26 0.07
C PHE A 188 -9.22 -30.28 -1.09
N ALA A 189 -9.92 -29.18 -0.81
CA ALA A 189 -9.86 -27.95 -1.58
C ALA A 189 -9.15 -26.86 -0.77
N LEU A 190 -8.31 -26.07 -1.44
CA LEU A 190 -7.56 -24.95 -0.87
C LEU A 190 -7.88 -23.68 -1.64
N ASN A 191 -8.58 -22.74 -1.00
CA ASN A 191 -8.98 -21.45 -1.55
C ASN A 191 -8.01 -20.38 -1.05
N ILE A 192 -7.32 -19.70 -1.96
CA ILE A 192 -6.27 -18.74 -1.64
C ILE A 192 -6.61 -17.39 -2.26
N LYS A 193 -6.51 -16.32 -1.48
CA LYS A 193 -6.77 -14.93 -1.86
C LYS A 193 -5.54 -14.07 -1.62
N THR A 194 -5.24 -13.19 -2.56
CA THR A 194 -4.19 -12.17 -2.44
C THR A 194 -4.45 -11.03 -3.42
N TYR A 195 -3.64 -9.99 -3.38
CA TYR A 195 -3.51 -8.97 -4.41
C TYR A 195 -2.11 -9.02 -4.99
N LEU A 196 -2.01 -8.88 -6.31
CA LEU A 196 -0.77 -8.51 -6.98
C LEU A 196 -0.68 -6.99 -7.07
N HIS A 197 0.37 -6.39 -6.50
CA HIS A 197 0.65 -4.96 -6.69
C HIS A 197 1.52 -4.77 -7.95
N ALA A 198 0.92 -4.25 -9.03
CA ALA A 198 1.61 -4.04 -10.29
C ALA A 198 2.60 -2.87 -10.20
N GLN A 199 3.90 -3.17 -10.15
CA GLN A 199 4.97 -2.16 -10.09
C GLN A 199 5.25 -1.46 -11.42
N GLU A 200 4.68 -1.92 -12.53
CA GLU A 200 4.82 -1.33 -13.85
C GLU A 200 3.59 -1.65 -14.71
N SER A 201 3.34 -0.85 -15.75
CA SER A 201 2.23 -1.11 -16.67
C SER A 201 2.66 -2.08 -17.77
N GLY A 202 1.78 -3.02 -18.13
CA GLY A 202 1.98 -3.92 -19.27
C GLY A 202 1.47 -5.32 -19.02
N THR A 203 1.88 -6.25 -19.87
CA THR A 203 1.47 -7.66 -19.80
C THR A 203 2.20 -8.41 -18.70
N TYR A 204 1.45 -8.85 -17.69
CA TYR A 204 1.89 -9.81 -16.70
C TYR A 204 1.55 -11.23 -17.14
N THR A 205 2.41 -12.20 -16.80
CA THR A 205 2.17 -13.63 -17.05
C THR A 205 2.12 -14.39 -15.73
N PHE A 206 0.96 -14.91 -15.36
CA PHE A 206 0.82 -15.90 -14.30
C PHE A 206 1.20 -17.27 -14.84
N GLN A 207 2.15 -17.93 -14.18
CA GLN A 207 2.61 -19.28 -14.50
C GLN A 207 2.06 -20.25 -13.46
N LEU A 208 1.28 -21.22 -13.94
CA LEU A 208 0.70 -22.31 -13.18
C LEU A 208 1.48 -23.57 -13.57
N GLY A 209 2.03 -24.30 -12.61
CA GLY A 209 3.10 -25.24 -12.91
C GLY A 209 3.13 -26.46 -12.00
N ASN A 210 3.24 -27.63 -12.62
CA ASN A 210 3.35 -28.89 -11.89
C ASN A 210 2.17 -29.11 -10.92
N GLU A 211 0.94 -28.84 -11.37
CA GLU A 211 -0.27 -28.95 -10.56
C GLU A 211 -0.77 -30.39 -10.46
N ASP A 212 -1.06 -30.82 -9.23
CA ASP A 212 -1.57 -32.16 -8.88
C ASP A 212 -2.55 -31.98 -7.70
N ASP A 213 -3.88 -31.91 -7.88
CA ASP A 213 -4.65 -32.40 -9.04
C ASP A 213 -5.25 -31.31 -9.95
N GLU A 214 -5.84 -30.23 -9.42
CA GLU A 214 -6.45 -29.16 -10.23
C GLU A 214 -6.19 -27.80 -9.60
N LEU A 215 -5.86 -26.80 -10.44
CA LEU A 215 -5.74 -25.40 -10.05
C LEU A 215 -6.59 -24.51 -10.96
N ARG A 216 -7.49 -23.75 -10.34
CA ARG A 216 -8.30 -22.72 -10.99
C ARG A 216 -7.81 -21.33 -10.56
N LEU A 217 -7.75 -20.39 -11.50
CA LEU A 217 -7.23 -19.03 -11.30
C LEU A 217 -8.27 -17.99 -11.73
N TRP A 218 -8.37 -16.92 -10.95
CA TRP A 218 -9.04 -15.66 -11.30
C TRP A 218 -8.11 -14.48 -10.98
N VAL A 219 -8.13 -13.45 -11.83
CA VAL A 219 -7.40 -12.19 -11.67
C VAL A 219 -8.33 -11.01 -11.97
N GLY A 220 -8.35 -10.01 -11.09
CA GLY A 220 -9.26 -8.86 -11.20
C GLY A 220 -10.62 -9.13 -10.56
N ASP A 221 -11.66 -8.38 -10.96
CA ASP A 221 -12.94 -8.32 -10.25
C ASP A 221 -13.55 -9.69 -9.91
N GLY A 222 -13.44 -10.66 -10.82
CA GLY A 222 -13.92 -12.03 -10.61
C GLY A 222 -13.25 -12.74 -9.43
N ALA A 223 -11.98 -12.44 -9.13
CA ALA A 223 -11.27 -12.97 -7.97
C ALA A 223 -11.77 -12.37 -6.65
N TYR A 224 -12.19 -11.11 -6.66
CA TYR A 224 -12.68 -10.42 -5.47
C TYR A 224 -14.12 -10.81 -5.12
N THR A 225 -15.00 -10.89 -6.10
CA THR A 225 -16.42 -11.21 -5.90
C THR A 225 -17.00 -12.00 -7.07
N GLY A 226 -17.86 -12.98 -6.78
CA GLY A 226 -18.60 -13.72 -7.80
C GLY A 226 -17.78 -14.70 -8.64
N TYR A 227 -16.63 -15.16 -8.15
CA TYR A 227 -15.84 -16.22 -8.81
C TYR A 227 -16.69 -17.49 -8.99
N ASN A 228 -16.67 -18.05 -10.20
CA ASN A 228 -17.37 -19.28 -10.54
C ASN A 228 -16.69 -19.95 -11.74
N ASP A 229 -17.13 -21.16 -12.09
CA ASP A 229 -16.50 -21.95 -13.14
C ASP A 229 -16.63 -21.36 -14.55
N ASN A 230 -17.59 -20.45 -14.77
CA ASN A 230 -17.79 -19.81 -16.07
C ASN A 230 -16.96 -18.54 -16.27
N ASN A 231 -16.34 -17.99 -15.22
CA ASN A 231 -15.55 -16.75 -15.30
C ASN A 231 -14.10 -16.91 -14.83
N ARG A 232 -13.60 -18.15 -14.74
CA ARG A 232 -12.19 -18.42 -14.46
C ARG A 232 -11.28 -18.00 -15.62
N ASP A 233 -10.14 -17.45 -15.28
CA ASP A 233 -9.13 -16.98 -16.22
C ASP A 233 -8.21 -18.11 -16.71
N ALA A 234 -7.92 -19.07 -15.82
CA ALA A 234 -7.24 -20.29 -16.19
C ALA A 234 -7.72 -21.49 -15.36
N ASN A 235 -7.54 -22.67 -15.94
CA ASN A 235 -7.68 -23.95 -15.27
C ASN A 235 -6.60 -24.89 -15.80
N VAL A 236 -5.87 -25.53 -14.91
CA VAL A 236 -4.92 -26.59 -15.22
C VAL A 236 -5.20 -27.78 -14.31
N TYR A 237 -5.10 -28.98 -14.84
CA TYR A 237 -5.37 -30.18 -14.07
C TYR A 237 -4.47 -31.32 -14.53
N ARG A 238 -4.21 -32.24 -13.61
CA ARG A 238 -3.48 -33.47 -13.85
C ARG A 238 -4.28 -34.35 -14.82
N SER A 239 -3.62 -34.81 -15.89
CA SER A 239 -4.27 -35.62 -16.92
C SER A 239 -3.28 -36.65 -17.49
N ASN A 240 -3.75 -37.88 -17.74
CA ASN A 240 -2.96 -38.96 -18.32
C ASN A 240 -1.63 -39.26 -17.59
N GLY A 241 -1.58 -39.01 -16.28
CA GLY A 241 -0.38 -39.23 -15.46
C GLY A 241 0.62 -38.07 -15.49
N GLU A 242 0.31 -36.96 -16.15
CA GLU A 242 1.13 -35.74 -16.21
C GLU A 242 0.48 -34.61 -15.40
N ASN A 243 1.30 -33.83 -14.69
CA ASN A 243 0.83 -32.69 -13.89
C ASN A 243 0.32 -31.56 -14.79
N GLY A 244 -0.69 -30.85 -14.30
CA GLY A 244 -1.24 -29.67 -14.98
C GLY A 244 -0.21 -28.55 -15.05
N SER A 245 -0.15 -27.82 -16.16
CA SER A 245 0.67 -26.62 -16.30
C SER A 245 0.09 -25.71 -17.37
N GLY A 246 0.28 -24.40 -17.22
CA GLY A 246 -0.29 -23.41 -18.12
C GLY A 246 0.09 -21.99 -17.74
N ASN A 247 -0.27 -21.04 -18.59
CA ASN A 247 -0.04 -19.62 -18.36
C ASN A 247 -1.33 -18.84 -18.56
N TYR A 248 -1.49 -17.77 -17.80
CA TYR A 248 -2.49 -16.74 -18.03
C TYR A 248 -1.80 -15.38 -18.16
N THR A 249 -2.20 -14.58 -19.15
CA THR A 249 -1.62 -13.26 -19.39
C THR A 249 -2.68 -12.18 -19.30
N VAL A 250 -2.35 -11.07 -18.65
CA VAL A 250 -3.27 -9.93 -18.47
C VAL A 250 -2.48 -8.63 -18.47
N ASP A 251 -3.06 -7.58 -19.06
CA ASP A 251 -2.50 -6.24 -19.03
C ASP A 251 -2.90 -5.53 -17.75
N LEU A 252 -1.91 -5.15 -16.95
CA LEU A 252 -2.08 -4.45 -15.67
C LEU A 252 -1.52 -3.03 -15.76
N ASN A 253 -2.03 -2.14 -14.92
CA ASN A 253 -1.60 -0.76 -14.81
C ASN A 253 -0.72 -0.58 -13.58
N GLU A 254 0.35 0.18 -13.75
CA GLU A 254 1.28 0.54 -12.68
C GLU A 254 0.57 1.18 -11.47
N GLY A 255 1.01 0.79 -10.28
CA GLY A 255 0.50 1.27 -9.00
C GLY A 255 -0.92 0.80 -8.66
N GLN A 256 -1.49 -0.12 -9.43
CA GLN A 256 -2.79 -0.72 -9.13
C GLN A 256 -2.62 -2.10 -8.48
N TYR A 257 -3.58 -2.44 -7.63
CA TYR A 257 -3.68 -3.73 -6.97
C TYR A 257 -4.73 -4.57 -7.66
N TYR A 258 -4.37 -5.79 -8.03
CA TYR A 258 -5.25 -6.71 -8.72
C TYR A 258 -5.53 -7.92 -7.84
N PRO A 259 -6.79 -8.16 -7.45
CA PRO A 259 -7.12 -9.33 -6.65
C PRO A 259 -6.83 -10.59 -7.47
N VAL A 260 -6.24 -11.58 -6.82
CA VAL A 260 -5.90 -12.89 -7.37
C VAL A 260 -6.51 -13.94 -6.46
N ARG A 261 -7.21 -14.89 -7.06
CA ARG A 261 -7.77 -16.04 -6.36
C ARG A 261 -7.32 -17.32 -7.00
N LEU A 262 -6.91 -18.26 -6.15
CA LEU A 262 -6.66 -19.64 -6.52
C LEU A 262 -7.67 -20.54 -5.83
N LEU A 263 -8.14 -21.54 -6.55
CA LEU A 263 -8.84 -22.67 -5.95
C LEU A 263 -8.16 -23.95 -6.42
N PHE A 264 -7.44 -24.56 -5.50
CA PHE A 264 -6.66 -25.76 -5.72
C PHE A 264 -7.38 -26.97 -5.13
N PHE A 265 -7.31 -28.10 -5.81
CA PHE A 265 -7.92 -29.34 -5.37
C PHE A 265 -6.89 -30.48 -5.38
N ASN A 266 -6.93 -31.30 -4.35
CA ASN A 266 -6.23 -32.56 -4.26
C ASN A 266 -7.25 -33.67 -4.03
N LYS A 267 -7.26 -34.67 -4.92
CA LYS A 267 -8.14 -35.84 -4.84
C LYS A 267 -7.65 -36.84 -3.81
N ASN A 268 -6.38 -37.18 -3.90
CA ASN A 268 -5.74 -38.15 -3.03
C ASN A 268 -4.23 -38.20 -3.22
N GLY A 269 -3.53 -38.59 -2.15
CA GLY A 269 -2.10 -38.83 -2.21
C GLY A 269 -1.30 -37.54 -2.28
N GLN A 270 -0.24 -37.54 -3.10
CA GLN A 270 0.66 -36.39 -3.22
C GLN A 270 -0.03 -35.25 -3.96
N SER A 271 0.16 -34.03 -3.46
CA SER A 271 -0.30 -32.83 -4.14
C SER A 271 0.85 -31.88 -4.43
N THR A 272 0.74 -31.12 -5.51
CA THR A 272 1.66 -30.03 -5.82
C THR A 272 0.90 -28.83 -6.36
N LEU A 273 1.16 -27.67 -5.77
CA LEU A 273 0.63 -26.37 -6.17
C LEU A 273 1.78 -25.40 -6.39
N SER A 274 1.81 -24.65 -7.50
CA SER A 274 2.71 -23.51 -7.64
C SER A 274 2.12 -22.37 -8.45
N LEU A 275 2.48 -21.14 -8.07
CA LEU A 275 2.13 -19.94 -8.81
C LEU A 275 3.34 -19.01 -8.81
N ASN A 276 3.67 -18.48 -9.98
CA ASN A 276 4.51 -17.29 -10.11
C ASN A 276 3.82 -16.27 -11.00
N ALA A 277 4.15 -14.99 -10.84
CA ALA A 277 3.86 -13.99 -11.85
C ALA A 277 5.16 -13.48 -12.47
N ILE A 278 5.12 -13.10 -13.74
CA ILE A 278 6.23 -12.45 -14.45
C ILE A 278 5.76 -11.07 -14.88
N SER A 279 6.47 -10.04 -14.47
CA SER A 279 6.17 -8.67 -14.83
C SER A 279 6.56 -8.36 -16.28
N PRO A 280 6.06 -7.25 -16.87
CA PRO A 280 6.39 -6.82 -18.23
C PRO A 280 7.90 -6.74 -18.55
N ASN A 281 8.72 -6.38 -17.57
CA ASN A 281 10.18 -6.33 -17.72
C ASN A 281 10.89 -7.69 -17.55
N GLY A 282 10.15 -8.76 -17.28
CA GLY A 282 10.66 -10.12 -17.09
C GLY A 282 11.04 -10.47 -15.65
N THR A 283 10.78 -9.59 -14.67
CA THR A 283 11.01 -9.90 -13.26
C THR A 283 10.04 -10.98 -12.79
N ILE A 284 10.57 -12.01 -12.13
CA ILE A 284 9.76 -13.04 -11.47
C ILE A 284 9.30 -12.49 -10.12
N ILE A 285 7.99 -12.53 -9.92
CA ILE A 285 7.30 -12.28 -8.66
C ILE A 285 7.02 -13.66 -8.09
N ASP A 286 7.86 -14.07 -7.15
CA ASP A 286 7.92 -15.45 -6.67
C ASP A 286 6.78 -15.73 -5.68
N GLY A 287 6.02 -16.78 -5.96
CA GLY A 287 4.97 -17.24 -5.07
C GLY A 287 5.46 -17.70 -3.69
N ASN A 288 6.77 -17.96 -3.53
CA ASN A 288 7.34 -18.62 -2.37
C ASN A 288 7.77 -17.72 -1.21
N ASP A 289 7.93 -16.43 -1.44
CA ASP A 289 8.35 -15.47 -0.41
C ASP A 289 7.32 -14.36 -0.16
N GLY A 290 6.24 -14.34 -0.96
CA GLY A 290 5.16 -13.37 -0.85
C GLY A 290 5.58 -11.99 -1.35
N SER A 291 6.73 -11.87 -2.01
CA SER A 291 7.15 -10.62 -2.63
C SER A 291 6.19 -10.23 -3.75
N GLY A 292 5.75 -8.97 -3.77
CA GLY A 292 4.79 -8.45 -4.74
C GLY A 292 3.33 -8.93 -4.57
N PHE A 293 3.09 -9.88 -3.67
CA PHE A 293 1.76 -10.35 -3.29
C PHE A 293 1.41 -9.85 -1.89
N VAL A 294 0.23 -9.27 -1.73
CA VAL A 294 -0.22 -8.67 -0.47
C VAL A 294 -1.64 -9.07 -0.12
N GLN A 295 -1.98 -9.08 1.16
CA GLN A 295 -3.31 -9.47 1.62
C GLN A 295 -4.36 -8.38 1.34
N TYR A 296 -3.96 -7.11 1.45
CA TYR A 296 -4.74 -5.90 1.18
C TYR A 296 -3.80 -4.69 1.15
N GLY A 297 -4.23 -3.58 0.55
CA GLY A 297 -3.50 -2.31 0.58
C GLY A 297 -3.70 -1.61 1.91
N CYS A 298 -2.61 -1.21 2.55
CA CYS A 298 -2.64 -0.60 3.87
C CYS A 298 -3.18 0.84 3.83
N ASP A 299 -3.03 1.52 2.70
CA ASP A 299 -3.61 2.84 2.47
C ASP A 299 -5.07 2.68 1.99
N PRO A 300 -6.05 3.27 2.70
CA PRO A 300 -7.45 3.20 2.27
C PRO A 300 -7.72 3.82 0.89
N ARG A 301 -6.78 4.57 0.30
CA ARG A 301 -6.87 5.12 -1.06
C ARG A 301 -6.45 4.13 -2.17
N GLU A 302 -5.78 3.03 -1.84
CA GLU A 302 -5.14 2.13 -2.83
C GLU A 302 -6.08 1.13 -3.51
N ASN A 303 -7.41 1.26 -3.37
CA ASN A 303 -8.41 0.38 -4.00
C ASN A 303 -8.15 -1.13 -3.82
N ALA A 304 -7.49 -1.53 -2.73
CA ALA A 304 -7.18 -2.92 -2.38
C ALA A 304 -7.81 -3.30 -1.03
N PRO A 305 -9.15 -3.30 -0.91
CA PRO A 305 -9.83 -3.57 0.35
C PRO A 305 -9.56 -5.00 0.82
N ARG A 306 -9.76 -5.25 2.11
CA ARG A 306 -9.78 -6.62 2.63
C ARG A 306 -10.81 -7.46 1.87
N PHE A 307 -10.47 -8.70 1.58
CA PHE A 307 -11.45 -9.69 1.14
C PHE A 307 -12.48 -9.93 2.25
N LYS A 308 -13.70 -10.31 1.86
CA LYS A 308 -14.65 -10.90 2.80
C LYS A 308 -14.07 -12.22 3.33
N ASP A 309 -14.48 -12.57 4.55
CA ASP A 309 -14.16 -13.86 5.15
C ASP A 309 -14.68 -14.99 4.25
N PHE A 310 -13.96 -16.11 4.23
CA PHE A 310 -14.40 -17.31 3.54
C PHE A 310 -15.78 -17.76 4.06
N GLY A 311 -16.61 -18.33 3.17
CA GLY A 311 -17.98 -18.71 3.47
C GLY A 311 -18.98 -17.54 3.59
N ASN A 312 -18.54 -16.29 3.38
CA ASN A 312 -19.39 -15.09 3.46
C ASN A 312 -19.35 -14.24 2.19
N GLU A 313 -19.08 -14.86 1.04
CA GLU A 313 -18.71 -14.17 -0.21
C GLU A 313 -19.85 -14.00 -1.21
N ALA A 314 -20.98 -14.67 -0.98
CA ALA A 314 -22.21 -14.51 -1.77
C ALA A 314 -22.91 -13.16 -1.59
#